data_AF-A0A2Z3YWH0-F1
#
_entry.id   AF-A0A2Z3YWH0-F1
#
_cell.length_a   1.000
_cell.length_b   1.000
_cell.length_c   1.000
_cell.angle_alpha   90.00
_cell.angle_beta   90.00
_cell.angle_gamma   90.00
#
_symmetry.space_group_name_H-M   'P 1'
#
loop_
_entity.id
_entity.type
_entity.pdbx_description
1 polymer ?
#
loop_
_entity_poly.entity_id
_entity_poly.type
_entity_poly.pdbx_seq_one_letter_code
_entity_poly.pdbx_strand_id
1 'polypeptide(L)' 'MGRGRAKAKQTKVARQLKYNSPEMDLDSLQRELSGEHRHDAVSEDDYTRWEEWGPDNSGR' A
#
# COMPACT_ATOMS: atom_id res chain seq x y z
N MET A 1 1.16 -37.68 18.82
CA MET A 1 1.51 -36.71 19.89
C MET A 1 2.18 -35.40 19.41
N GLY A 2 2.31 -35.09 18.10
CA GLY A 2 3.01 -33.88 17.63
C GLY A 2 2.13 -32.71 17.13
N ARG A 3 0.83 -32.93 16.87
CA ARG A 3 -0.03 -31.95 16.19
C ARG A 3 -0.34 -30.70 17.02
N GLY A 4 -0.51 -30.84 18.34
CA GLY A 4 -0.81 -29.69 19.21
C GLY A 4 0.31 -28.65 19.27
N ARG A 5 1.57 -29.09 19.28
CA ARG A 5 2.74 -28.20 19.27
C ARG A 5 2.89 -27.47 17.94
N ALA A 6 2.67 -28.17 16.82
CA ALA A 6 2.68 -27.55 15.49
C ALA A 6 1.57 -26.50 15.37
N LYS A 7 0.34 -26.82 15.81
CA LYS A 7 -0.79 -25.88 15.80
C LYS A 7 -0.49 -24.64 16.64
N ALA A 8 0.05 -24.81 17.85
CA ALA A 8 0.44 -23.69 18.70
C ALA A 8 1.51 -22.79 18.05
N LYS A 9 2.54 -23.39 17.43
CA LYS A 9 3.56 -22.63 16.67
C LYS A 9 2.94 -21.84 15.52
N GLN A 10 2.06 -22.46 14.74
CA GLN A 10 1.39 -21.80 13.61
C GLN A 10 0.49 -20.65 14.07
N THR A 11 -0.29 -20.83 15.14
CA THR A 11 -1.12 -19.74 15.69
C THR A 11 -0.26 -18.58 16.21
N LYS A 12 0.90 -18.85 16.82
CA LYS A 12 1.83 -17.80 17.24
C LYS A 12 2.35 -17.00 16.04
N VAL A 13 2.82 -17.69 14.99
CA VAL A 13 3.31 -17.05 13.76
C VAL A 13 2.21 -16.25 13.07
N ALA A 14 1.00 -16.81 12.95
CA ALA A 14 -0.13 -16.11 12.33
C ALA A 14 -0.52 -14.85 13.11
N ARG A 15 -0.50 -14.87 14.45
CA ARG A 15 -0.74 -13.67 15.27
C ARG A 15 0.35 -12.64 15.07
N GLN A 16 1.62 -13.06 15.02
CA GLN A 16 2.72 -12.16 14.71
C GLN A 16 2.51 -11.51 13.34
N LEU A 17 2.18 -12.28 12.29
CA LEU A 17 1.92 -11.72 10.97
C LEU A 17 0.70 -10.78 10.93
N LYS A 18 -0.38 -11.11 11.64
CA LYS A 18 -1.62 -10.33 11.64
C LYS A 18 -1.49 -9.00 12.40
N TYR A 19 -0.73 -9.00 13.50
CA TYR A 19 -0.68 -7.89 14.44
C TYR A 19 0.69 -7.20 14.50
N ASN A 20 1.69 -7.68 13.74
CA ASN A 20 2.91 -6.94 13.51
C ASN A 20 2.60 -5.82 12.52
N SER A 21 2.41 -4.62 13.07
CA SER A 21 2.53 -3.41 12.27
C SER A 21 4.01 -3.17 12.08
N PRO A 22 4.53 -3.20 10.83
CA PRO A 22 5.92 -2.80 10.61
C PRO A 22 6.11 -1.38 11.14
N GLU A 23 7.20 -1.15 11.86
CA GLU A 23 7.66 0.21 12.14
C GLU A 23 8.11 0.81 10.81
N MET A 24 7.34 1.77 10.33
CA MET A 24 7.66 2.50 9.11
C MET A 24 8.52 3.70 9.49
N ASP A 25 9.65 3.86 8.82
CA ASP A 25 10.45 5.08 8.90
C ASP A 25 9.72 6.21 8.15
N LEU A 26 8.93 6.97 8.90
CA LEU A 26 8.14 8.09 8.36
C LEU A 26 9.05 9.21 7.82
N ASP A 27 10.25 9.38 8.37
CA ASP A 27 11.18 10.43 7.94
C ASP A 27 11.78 10.09 6.58
N SER A 28 12.15 8.83 6.36
CA SER A 28 12.58 8.34 5.04
C SER A 28 11.46 8.45 4.01
N LEU A 29 10.23 8.06 4.36
CA LEU A 29 9.07 8.16 3.46
C LEU A 29 8.76 9.62 3.08
N GLN A 30 8.81 10.53 4.04
CA GLN A 30 8.58 11.96 3.78
C GLN A 30 9.64 12.54 2.85
N ARG A 31 10.91 12.16 3.02
CA ARG A 31 12.00 12.59 2.14
C ARG A 31 11.79 12.11 0.71
N GLU A 32 11.43 10.85 0.51
CA GLU A 32 11.13 10.29 -0.81
C GLU A 32 9.95 11.01 -1.47
N LEU A 33 8.83 11.15 -0.76
CA LEU A 33 7.63 11.83 -1.28
C LEU A 33 7.88 13.30 -1.63
N SER A 34 8.66 14.01 -0.80
CA SER A 34 9.03 15.41 -1.03
C SER A 34 10.02 15.61 -2.19
N GLY A 35 10.75 14.56 -2.56
CA GLY A 35 11.65 14.52 -3.70
C GLY A 35 10.91 14.21 -5.01
N GLU A 36 9.99 13.25 -4.97
CA GLU A 36 9.16 12.81 -6.11
C GLU A 36 8.23 13.93 -6.61
N HIS A 37 7.60 14.68 -5.69
CA HIS A 37 6.62 15.75 -6.02
C HIS A 37 7.20 16.93 -6.81
N ARG A 38 8.52 17.03 -6.99
CA ARG A 38 9.13 18.07 -7.85
C ARG A 38 9.23 17.64 -9.31
N HIS A 39 9.07 16.36 -9.61
CA HIS A 39 9.23 15.81 -10.96
C HIS A 39 7.90 15.50 -11.66
N ASP A 40 6.82 15.27 -10.91
CA ASP A 40 5.47 15.08 -11.48
C ASP A 40 4.68 16.40 -11.49
N ALA A 41 5.08 17.31 -12.37
CA ALA A 41 4.15 18.33 -12.84
C ALA A 41 3.12 17.62 -13.73
N VAL A 42 2.05 17.09 -13.12
CA VAL A 42 0.91 16.48 -13.83
C VAL A 42 0.44 17.40 -14.95
N SER A 43 0.54 16.91 -16.18
CA SER A 43 0.13 17.65 -17.36
C SER A 43 -1.40 17.68 -17.43
N GLU A 44 -1.94 18.69 -18.11
CA GLU A 44 -3.37 18.75 -18.46
C GLU A 44 -3.82 17.48 -19.22
N ASP A 45 -2.90 16.83 -19.95
CA ASP A 45 -3.09 15.55 -20.63
C ASP A 45 -3.29 14.37 -19.65
N ASP A 46 -2.63 14.38 -18.49
CA ASP A 46 -2.83 13.35 -17.47
C ASP A 46 -4.22 13.48 -16.84
N TYR A 47 -4.64 14.72 -16.55
CA TYR A 47 -5.96 15.00 -15.99
C TYR A 47 -7.09 14.54 -16.91
N THR A 48 -7.01 14.84 -18.20
CA THR A 48 -8.04 14.42 -19.18
C THR A 48 -8.09 12.90 -19.33
N ARG A 49 -6.94 12.21 -19.30
CA ARG A 49 -6.85 10.75 -19.33
C ARG A 49 -7.49 10.08 -18.10
N TRP A 50 -7.36 10.69 -16.92
CA TRP A 50 -8.02 10.21 -15.70
C TRP A 50 -9.54 10.42 -15.73
N GLU A 51 -10.00 11.53 -16.30
CA GLU A 51 -11.45 11.79 -16.47
C GLU A 51 -12.11 10.84 -17.48
N GLU A 52 -11.38 10.37 -18.49
CA GLU A 52 -11.87 9.38 -19.46
C GLU A 52 -12.21 8.02 -18.82
N TRP A 53 -11.41 7.58 -17.84
CA TRP A 53 -11.63 6.33 -17.09
C TRP A 53 -12.51 6.49 -15.86
N GLY A 54 -12.98 7.72 -15.59
CA GLY A 54 -13.85 8.03 -14.45
C GLY A 54 -15.22 7.35 -14.57
N PRO A 55 -15.86 7.00 -13.44
CA PRO A 55 -17.16 6.34 -13.41
C PRO A 55 -18.29 7.17 -14.07
N ASP A 56 -18.08 8.48 -14.19
CA ASP A 56 -19.02 9.41 -14.85
C ASP A 56 -18.91 9.40 -16.39
N ASN A 57 -17.78 8.93 -16.95
CA ASN A 57 -17.52 8.93 -18.39
C ASN A 57 -17.55 7.51 -19.01
N SER A 58 -17.64 6.45 -18.18
CA SER A 58 -17.80 5.06 -18.63
C SER A 58 -19.21 4.72 -19.17
N GLY A 59 -19.92 5.73 -19.70
CA GLY A 59 -21.32 5.64 -20.10
C GLY A 59 -21.52 5.22 -21.55
N ARG A 60 -21.53 3.91 -21.82
CA ARG A 60 -22.34 3.30 -22.89
C ARG A 60 -22.73 1.85 -22.57
#